data_AF-A0A6I3V1A8-F1
#
_entry.id   AF-A0A6I3V1A8-F1
#
_cell.length_a   1.000
_cell.length_b   1.000
_cell.length_c   1.000
_cell.angle_alpha   90.00
_cell.angle_beta   90.00
_cell.angle_gamma   90.00
#
_symmetry.space_group_name_H-M   'P 1'
#
loop_
_entity.id
_entity.type
_entity.pdbx_description
1 polymer ?
#
loop_
_entity_poly.entity_id
_entity_poly.type
_entity_poly.pdbx_seq_one_letter_code
_entity_poly.pdbx_strand_id
1 'polypeptide(L)' 'FGPDFAVTGMTWSAFRPSDDCCQYSYLIPSNMFAVVVLGYVQEIFVELDLADSQNIIADAKRLQAEIQEGIENYAYT' A
#
# COMPACT_ATOMS: atom_id res chain seq x y z
N PHE A 1 12.07 13.36 10.74
CA PHE A 1 11.46 12.08 11.14
C PHE A 1 10.07 12.38 11.67
N GLY A 2 9.10 11.51 11.39
CA GLY A 2 7.72 11.63 11.87
C GLY A 2 7.56 11.09 13.30
N PRO A 3 6.33 10.74 13.71
CA PRO A 3 6.08 10.09 15.01
C PRO A 3 6.71 8.70 15.07
N ASP A 4 6.80 8.13 16.28
CA ASP A 4 7.22 6.75 16.49
C ASP A 4 6.26 5.76 15.81
N PHE A 5 6.79 4.64 15.32
CA PHE A 5 6.02 3.57 14.68
C PHE A 5 6.68 2.21 14.87
N ALA A 6 5.87 1.15 14.77
CA ALA A 6 6.33 -0.24 14.62
C ALA A 6 6.03 -0.72 13.20
N VAL A 7 6.74 -1.72 12.69
CA VAL A 7 6.46 -2.30 11.37
C VAL A 7 5.13 -3.07 11.42
N THR A 8 4.23 -2.77 10.49
CA THR A 8 2.86 -3.33 10.44
C THR A 8 2.52 -4.05 9.14
N GLY A 9 3.40 -4.02 8.13
CA GLY A 9 3.09 -4.46 6.75
C GLY A 9 2.47 -3.36 5.88
N MET A 10 1.83 -2.34 6.49
CA MET A 10 1.37 -1.14 5.78
C MET A 10 2.53 -0.26 5.34
N THR A 11 2.29 0.56 4.31
CA THR A 11 3.24 1.58 3.85
C THR A 11 3.04 2.91 4.60
N TRP A 12 4.15 3.56 4.90
CA TRP A 12 4.24 4.77 5.74
C TRP A 12 3.88 6.03 4.94
N SER A 13 3.12 6.96 5.53
CA SER A 13 2.86 8.29 4.96
C SER A 13 3.24 9.42 5.90
N ALA A 14 3.90 10.44 5.36
CA ALA A 14 4.25 11.68 6.06
C ALA A 14 3.04 12.60 6.25
N PHE A 15 2.26 12.75 5.18
CA PHE A 15 1.19 13.73 5.07
C PHE A 15 -0.12 13.04 4.68
N ARG A 16 -1.21 13.70 5.04
CA ARG A 16 -2.56 13.37 4.61
C ARG A 16 -2.80 13.98 3.23
N PRO A 17 -3.82 13.52 2.49
CA PRO A 17 -4.26 14.19 1.26
C PRO A 17 -4.70 15.65 1.44
N SER A 18 -4.93 16.11 2.68
CA SER A 18 -5.20 17.52 3.00
C SER A 18 -3.95 18.39 3.10
N ASP A 19 -2.77 17.82 2.80
CA ASP A 19 -1.44 18.42 2.97
C ASP A 19 -1.01 18.66 4.44
N ASP A 20 -1.84 18.27 5.42
CA ASP A 20 -1.46 18.27 6.85
C ASP A 20 -0.66 17.01 7.23
N CYS A 21 0.19 17.12 8.25
CA CYS A 21 0.98 15.98 8.71
C CYS A 21 0.13 14.85 9.32
N CYS A 22 0.61 13.62 9.16
CA CYS A 22 0.02 12.45 9.81
C CYS A 22 0.35 12.43 11.31
N GLN A 23 -0.67 12.31 12.16
CA GLN A 23 -0.47 12.08 13.61
C GLN A 23 0.12 10.70 13.90
N TYR A 24 -0.32 9.67 13.17
CA TYR A 24 0.27 8.33 13.11
C TYR A 24 0.52 7.98 11.66
N SER A 25 1.62 7.30 11.38
CA SER A 25 2.16 7.24 10.03
C SER A 25 1.47 6.27 9.08
N TYR A 26 0.67 5.33 9.59
CA TYR A 26 -0.09 4.40 8.75
C TYR A 26 -1.47 4.97 8.47
N LEU A 27 -1.57 5.78 7.41
CA LEU A 27 -2.82 6.40 7.01
C LEU A 27 -3.72 5.37 6.34
N ILE A 28 -4.75 4.91 7.07
CA ILE A 28 -5.60 3.78 6.65
C ILE A 28 -6.24 3.99 5.27
N PRO A 29 -6.90 5.13 4.96
CA PRO A 29 -7.52 5.30 3.65
C PRO A 29 -6.51 5.29 2.49
N SER A 30 -5.29 5.77 2.71
CA SER A 30 -4.22 5.74 1.70
C SER A 30 -3.64 4.34 1.51
N ASN A 31 -3.56 3.53 2.56
CA ASN A 31 -3.18 2.11 2.45
C ASN A 31 -4.28 1.29 1.76
N MET A 32 -5.56 1.53 2.08
CA MET A 32 -6.68 0.92 1.33
C MET A 32 -6.63 1.28 -0.15
N PHE A 33 -6.31 2.54 -0.48
CA PHE A 33 -6.14 2.96 -1.86
C PHE A 33 -4.94 2.28 -2.53
N ALA A 34 -3.82 2.12 -1.82
CA ALA A 34 -2.65 1.40 -2.30
C ALA A 34 -2.98 -0.05 -2.70
N VAL A 35 -3.75 -0.77 -1.87
CA VAL A 35 -4.22 -2.13 -2.19
C VAL A 35 -4.99 -2.16 -3.50
N VAL A 36 -5.90 -1.20 -3.73
CA VAL A 36 -6.69 -1.13 -4.97
C VAL A 36 -5.80 -0.89 -6.19
N VAL A 37 -4.92 0.13 -6.15
CA VAL A 37 -4.10 0.46 -7.32
C VAL A 37 -3.01 -0.58 -7.60
N LEU A 38 -2.54 -1.32 -6.59
CA LEU A 38 -1.67 -2.48 -6.81
C LEU A 38 -2.41 -3.62 -7.53
N GLY A 39 -3.73 -3.72 -7.37
CA GLY A 39 -4.58 -4.59 -8.20
C GLY A 39 -4.57 -4.13 -9.66
N TYR A 40 -4.78 -2.84 -9.90
CA TYR A 40 -4.73 -2.26 -11.25
C TYR A 40 -3.36 -2.43 -11.91
N VAL A 41 -2.26 -2.32 -11.16
CA VAL A 41 -0.91 -2.59 -11.68
C VAL A 41 -0.83 -4.03 -12.21
N GLN A 42 -1.31 -5.02 -11.45
CA GLN A 42 -1.32 -6.41 -11.91
C GLN A 42 -2.14 -6.57 -13.19
N GLU A 43 -3.35 -6.01 -13.24
CA GLU A 43 -4.23 -6.08 -14.42
C GLU A 43 -3.58 -5.45 -15.66
N ILE A 44 -3.04 -4.23 -15.53
CA ILE A 44 -2.41 -3.51 -16.65
C ILE A 44 -1.22 -4.27 -17.21
N PHE A 45 -0.35 -4.83 -16.35
CA PHE A 45 0.83 -5.57 -16.79
C PHE A 45 0.49 -6.90 -17.45
N VAL A 46 -0.61 -7.55 -17.05
CA VAL A 46 -1.12 -8.76 -17.72
C VAL A 46 -1.73 -8.40 -19.08
N GLU A 47 -2.62 -7.42 -19.14
CA GLU A 47 -3.43 -7.13 -20.33
C GLU A 47 -2.62 -6.49 -21.47
N LEU A 48 -1.58 -5.73 -21.15
CA LEU A 48 -0.78 -5.00 -22.15
C LEU A 48 0.56 -5.66 -22.51
N ASP A 49 0.86 -6.84 -21.92
CA ASP A 49 2.13 -7.57 -22.11
C ASP A 49 3.37 -6.66 -21.99
N LEU A 50 3.42 -5.89 -20.91
CA LEU A 50 4.50 -4.93 -20.67
C LEU A 50 5.82 -5.66 -20.33
N ALA A 51 6.94 -4.99 -20.61
CA ALA A 51 8.24 -5.49 -20.22
C ALA A 51 8.32 -5.76 -18.71
N ASP A 52 8.97 -6.85 -18.34
CA ASP A 52 9.16 -7.28 -16.94
C ASP A 52 7.87 -7.62 -16.18
N SER A 53 6.78 -7.94 -16.90
CA SER A 53 5.47 -8.23 -16.34
C SER A 53 5.49 -9.26 -15.22
N GLN A 54 6.17 -10.39 -15.40
CA GLN A 54 6.21 -11.45 -14.38
C GLN A 54 6.74 -10.97 -13.03
N ASN A 55 7.83 -10.19 -13.02
CA ASN A 55 8.43 -9.71 -11.78
C ASN A 55 7.55 -8.61 -11.16
N ILE A 56 7.08 -7.66 -11.95
CA ILE A 56 6.24 -6.55 -11.44
C ILE A 56 4.90 -7.06 -10.90
N ILE A 57 4.27 -8.02 -11.56
CA ILE A 57 3.04 -8.65 -11.07
C ILE A 57 3.31 -9.36 -9.73
N ALA A 58 4.41 -10.12 -9.62
CA ALA A 58 4.77 -10.81 -8.39
C ALA A 58 5.02 -9.83 -7.23
N ASP A 59 5.76 -8.73 -7.48
CA ASP A 59 6.04 -7.70 -6.49
C ASP A 59 4.78 -6.94 -6.07
N ALA A 60 3.94 -6.54 -7.04
CA ALA A 60 2.68 -5.87 -6.76
C ALA A 60 1.75 -6.74 -5.92
N LYS A 61 1.64 -8.04 -6.26
CA LYS A 61 0.83 -9.01 -5.51
C LYS A 61 1.35 -9.22 -4.09
N ARG A 62 2.67 -9.37 -3.92
CA ARG A 62 3.30 -9.53 -2.60
C ARG A 62 3.03 -8.30 -1.72
N LEU A 63 3.30 -7.10 -2.23
CA LEU A 63 3.10 -5.87 -1.47
C LEU A 63 1.62 -5.61 -1.18
N GLN A 64 0.72 -5.90 -2.13
CA GLN A 64 -0.72 -5.80 -1.93
C GLN A 64 -1.17 -6.68 -0.76
N ALA A 65 -0.70 -7.93 -0.71
CA ALA A 65 -1.02 -8.87 0.36
C ALA A 65 -0.48 -8.40 1.72
N GLU A 66 0.77 -7.92 1.78
CA GLU A 66 1.38 -7.39 3.01
C GLU A 66 0.62 -6.17 3.55
N ILE A 67 0.20 -5.24 2.68
CA ILE A 67 -0.57 -4.06 3.09
C ILE A 67 -1.98 -4.48 3.54
N GLN A 68 -2.63 -5.41 2.82
CA GLN A 68 -3.95 -5.92 3.18
C GLN A 68 -3.93 -6.62 4.54
N GLU A 69 -2.94 -7.48 4.79
CA GLU A 69 -2.72 -8.12 6.09
C GLU A 69 -2.45 -7.09 7.18
N GLY A 70 -1.67 -6.04 6.89
CA GLY A 70 -1.43 -4.94 7.82
C GLY A 70 -2.71 -4.16 8.18
N ILE A 71 -3.59 -3.92 7.21
CA ILE A 71 -4.92 -3.33 7.46
C ILE A 71 -5.73 -4.26 8.36
N GLU A 72 -5.77 -5.56 8.04
CA GLU A 72 -6.48 -6.58 8.80
C GLU A 72 -5.89 -6.86 10.19
N ASN A 73 -4.67 -6.46 10.50
CA ASN A 73 -4.12 -6.66 11.84
C ASN A 73 -4.26 -5.43 12.73
N TYR A 74 -4.39 -4.23 12.15
CA TYR A 74 -4.20 -2.98 12.89
C TYR A 74 -5.27 -1.89 12.64
N ALA A 75 -6.20 -2.07 11.70
CA ALA A 75 -7.15 -1.03 11.29
C ALA A 75 -8.59 -1.22 11.80
N TYR A 76 -8.79 -1.91 12.93
CA TYR A 76 -10.11 -2.09 13.56
C TYR A 76 -10.43 -1.02 14.61
N THR A 77 -11.72 -0.84 14.86
CA THR A 77 -12.29 -0.03 15.96
C THR A 77 -12.72 -0.88 17.14
#